data_AF-A0A1W1CVN6-F1
#
_entry.id   AF-A0A1W1CVN6-F1
#
_cell.length_a   1.000
_cell.length_b   1.000
_cell.length_c   1.000
_cell.angle_alpha   90.00
_cell.angle_beta   90.00
_cell.angle_gamma   90.00
#
_symmetry.space_group_name_H-M   'P 1'
#
loop_
_entity.id
_entity.type
_entity.pdbx_description
1 polymer ?
#
loop_
_entity_poly.entity_id
_entity_poly.type
_entity_poly.pdbx_seq_one_letter_code
_entity_poly.pdbx_strand_id
1 'polypeptide(L)'
;MNQVQKGFSLIELLVVVAIIGILSAIGTVSYTNYISSSQKSVAKANYENVSRFVQTVGQVRSSGLDNSGGLNGINRSSSTSEVITQIIAKLVKDGDFKNPYSKDNALTTNACTADCEGKIYLEAKTNGDIVIYGFFEKGATVSASKTIAVK
;
A
#
# COMPACT_ATOMS: atom_id res chain seq x y z
N MET A 1 58.86 -23.86 1.73
CA MET A 1 57.99 -24.28 0.60
C MET A 1 57.32 -23.04 0.06
N ASN A 2 57.81 -22.47 -1.04
CA ASN A 2 57.23 -21.27 -1.65
C ASN A 2 56.05 -21.68 -2.53
N GLN A 3 54.84 -21.35 -2.10
CA GLN A 3 53.62 -21.49 -2.91
C GLN A 3 53.65 -20.39 -3.98
N VAL A 4 53.77 -20.78 -5.26
CA VAL A 4 53.63 -19.87 -6.39
C VAL A 4 52.16 -19.44 -6.44
N GLN A 5 51.87 -18.18 -6.10
CA GLN A 5 50.54 -17.60 -6.30
C GLN A 5 50.25 -17.55 -7.80
N LYS A 6 49.32 -18.39 -8.26
CA LYS A 6 48.78 -18.32 -9.62
C LYS A 6 47.89 -17.08 -9.71
N GLY A 7 48.31 -16.08 -10.47
CA GLY A 7 47.49 -14.91 -10.79
C GLY A 7 46.34 -15.28 -11.72
N PHE A 8 45.26 -14.50 -11.65
CA PHE A 8 44.10 -14.62 -12.54
C PHE A 8 44.47 -14.18 -13.96
N SER A 9 44.03 -14.89 -15.00
CA SER A 9 44.28 -14.51 -16.38
C SER A 9 43.31 -13.42 -16.86
N LEU A 10 43.80 -12.49 -17.69
CA LEU A 10 42.97 -11.44 -18.28
C LEU A 10 41.83 -12.01 -19.13
N ILE A 11 42.04 -13.15 -19.81
CA ILE A 11 41.00 -13.79 -20.61
C ILE A 11 39.91 -14.41 -19.73
N GLU A 12 40.28 -14.95 -18.57
CA GLU A 12 39.32 -15.50 -17.60
C GLU A 12 38.44 -14.38 -17.07
N LEU A 13 39.01 -13.22 -16.79
CA LEU A 13 38.27 -12.05 -16.35
C LEU A 13 37.35 -11.51 -17.45
N LEU A 14 37.81 -11.47 -18.71
CA LEU A 14 37.03 -10.98 -19.85
C LEU A 14 35.76 -11.80 -20.09
N VAL A 15 35.86 -13.13 -20.04
CA VAL A 15 34.69 -14.01 -20.21
C VAL A 15 33.69 -13.85 -19.06
N VAL A 16 34.17 -13.71 -17.82
CA VAL A 16 33.30 -13.49 -16.66
C VAL A 16 32.51 -12.18 -16.81
N VAL A 17 33.17 -11.09 -17.22
CA VAL A 17 32.51 -9.80 -17.44
C VAL A 17 31.46 -9.90 -18.56
N ALA A 18 31.77 -10.61 -19.66
CA ALA A 18 30.82 -10.82 -20.75
C ALA A 18 29.55 -11.56 -20.30
N ILE A 19 29.70 -12.62 -19.50
CA ILE A 19 28.56 -13.39 -18.99
C ILE A 19 27.73 -12.56 -18.00
N ILE A 20 28.37 -11.84 -17.07
CA ILE A 20 27.67 -10.96 -16.10
C ILE A 20 26.89 -9.86 -16.85
N GLY A 21 27.45 -9.30 -17.93
CA GLY A 21 26.77 -8.31 -18.76
C GLY A 21 25.44 -8.81 -19.33
N ILE A 22 25.42 -10.02 -19.89
CA ILE A 22 24.20 -10.63 -20.44
C ILE A 22 23.19 -10.93 -19.33
N LEU A 23 23.64 -11.52 -18.22
CA LEU A 23 22.76 -11.84 -17.08
C LEU A 23 22.15 -10.58 -16.45
N SER A 24 22.91 -9.48 -16.37
CA SER A 24 22.41 -8.21 -15.85
C SER A 24 21.32 -7.61 -16.76
N ALA A 25 21.51 -7.66 -18.08
CA ALA A 25 20.52 -7.14 -19.02
C ALA A 25 19.17 -7.87 -18.91
N ILE A 26 19.17 -9.21 -18.83
CA ILE A 26 17.93 -9.99 -18.67
C ILE A 26 17.35 -9.83 -17.25
N GLY A 27 18.22 -9.86 -16.24
CA GLY A 27 17.83 -9.77 -14.84
C GLY A 27 17.14 -8.46 -14.50
N THR A 28 17.59 -7.34 -15.05
CA THR A 28 17.01 -6.00 -14.79
C THR A 28 15.55 -5.89 -15.23
N VAL A 29 15.23 -6.29 -16.46
CA VAL A 29 13.85 -6.24 -16.99
C VAL A 29 12.91 -7.19 -16.24
N SER A 30 13.38 -8.39 -15.91
CA SER A 30 12.59 -9.33 -15.13
C SER A 30 12.32 -8.80 -13.71
N TYR A 31 13.33 -8.19 -13.09
CA TYR A 31 13.23 -7.64 -11.74
C TYR A 31 12.24 -6.48 -11.68
N THR A 32 12.29 -5.53 -12.62
CA THR A 32 11.35 -4.39 -12.63
C THR A 32 9.90 -4.83 -12.81
N ASN A 33 9.63 -5.81 -13.68
CA ASN A 33 8.30 -6.38 -13.86
C ASN A 33 7.79 -7.09 -12.60
N TYR A 34 8.67 -7.86 -11.93
CA TYR A 34 8.34 -8.51 -10.67
C TYR A 34 7.97 -7.49 -9.59
N ILE A 35 8.78 -6.44 -9.42
CA ILE A 35 8.51 -5.37 -8.46
C ILE A 35 7.19 -4.66 -8.77
N SER A 36 6.93 -4.29 -10.03
CA SER A 36 5.68 -3.65 -10.43
C SER A 36 4.44 -4.51 -10.10
N SER A 37 4.49 -5.81 -10.40
CA SER A 37 3.39 -6.72 -10.07
C SER A 37 3.21 -6.92 -8.56
N SER A 38 4.32 -6.97 -7.81
CA SER A 38 4.32 -7.09 -6.36
C SER A 38 3.73 -5.84 -5.70
N GLN A 39 4.10 -4.65 -6.18
CA GLN A 39 3.54 -3.38 -5.71
C GLN A 39 2.03 -3.32 -5.93
N LYS A 40 1.53 -3.75 -7.10
CA LYS A 40 0.10 -3.82 -7.40
C LYS A 40 -0.64 -4.76 -6.45
N SER A 41 -0.05 -5.94 -6.19
CA SER A 41 -0.60 -6.93 -5.26
C SER A 41 -0.70 -6.37 -3.84
N VAL A 42 0.36 -5.69 -3.35
CA VAL A 42 0.37 -5.04 -2.04
C VAL A 42 -0.66 -3.92 -1.96
N ALA A 43 -0.77 -3.07 -2.99
CA ALA A 43 -1.77 -2.00 -3.02
C ALA A 43 -3.21 -2.55 -2.92
N LYS A 44 -3.49 -3.65 -3.63
CA LYS A 44 -4.79 -4.34 -3.57
C LYS A 44 -5.03 -4.97 -2.19
N ALA A 45 -4.03 -5.63 -1.61
CA ALA A 45 -4.13 -6.21 -0.27
C ALA A 45 -4.39 -5.15 0.80
N ASN A 46 -3.69 -4.01 0.73
CA ASN A 46 -3.91 -2.87 1.60
C ASN A 46 -5.34 -2.34 1.48
N TYR A 47 -5.85 -2.18 0.25
CA TYR A 47 -7.24 -1.76 0.01
C TYR A 47 -8.27 -2.70 0.64
N GLU A 48 -8.09 -4.01 0.49
CA GLU A 48 -9.00 -5.01 1.09
C GLU A 48 -8.95 -4.97 2.62
N ASN A 49 -7.75 -4.84 3.21
CA ASN A 49 -7.58 -4.76 4.65
C ASN A 49 -8.19 -3.47 5.23
N VAL A 50 -7.98 -2.33 4.58
CA VAL A 50 -8.62 -1.05 4.93
C VAL A 50 -10.13 -1.19 4.81
N SER A 51 -10.63 -1.78 3.73
CA SER A 51 -12.07 -1.98 3.52
C SER A 51 -12.71 -2.83 4.62
N ARG A 52 -12.07 -3.92 5.03
CA ARG A 52 -12.54 -4.75 6.15
C ARG A 52 -12.52 -3.98 7.46
N PHE A 53 -11.46 -3.21 7.72
CA PHE A 53 -11.37 -2.41 8.93
C PHE A 53 -12.49 -1.36 9.01
N VAL A 54 -12.72 -0.62 7.92
CA VAL A 54 -13.82 0.37 7.85
C VAL A 54 -15.18 -0.32 7.99
N GLN A 55 -15.35 -1.54 7.46
CA GLN A 55 -16.58 -2.33 7.68
C GLN A 55 -16.80 -2.66 9.15
N THR A 56 -15.76 -3.12 9.86
CA THR A 56 -15.82 -3.35 11.29
C THR A 56 -16.16 -2.07 12.05
N VAL A 57 -15.57 -0.92 11.64
CA VAL A 57 -15.92 0.38 12.22
C VAL A 57 -17.39 0.71 12.00
N GLY A 58 -17.94 0.49 10.80
CA GLY A 58 -19.37 0.65 10.54
C GLY A 58 -20.26 -0.24 11.41
N GLN A 59 -19.93 -1.52 11.52
CA GLN A 59 -20.71 -2.47 12.33
C GLN A 59 -20.67 -2.13 13.82
N VAL A 60 -19.50 -1.78 14.37
CA VAL A 60 -19.39 -1.31 15.77
C VAL A 60 -20.14 0.01 15.94
N ARG A 61 -20.11 0.89 14.93
CA ARG A 61 -20.83 2.17 14.92
C ARG A 61 -22.34 2.07 14.84
N SER A 62 -22.91 0.97 14.36
CA SER A 62 -24.37 0.75 14.39
C SER A 62 -24.81 -0.08 15.61
N SER A 63 -23.92 -0.86 16.23
CA SER A 63 -24.28 -1.85 17.27
C SER A 63 -24.21 -1.37 18.73
N GLY A 64 -23.73 -0.15 19.01
CA GLY A 64 -23.72 0.37 20.41
C GLY A 64 -22.53 -0.10 21.27
N LEU A 65 -21.54 -0.80 20.69
CA LEU A 65 -20.45 -1.50 21.40
C LEU A 65 -19.14 -0.70 21.51
N ASP A 66 -19.21 0.59 21.83
CA ASP A 66 -18.03 1.46 21.93
C ASP A 66 -17.48 1.60 23.35
N ASN A 67 -16.15 1.49 23.43
CA ASN A 67 -15.28 1.67 24.61
C ASN A 67 -14.86 0.44 25.41
N SER A 68 -15.01 -0.79 24.91
CA SER A 68 -14.29 -1.93 25.52
C SER A 68 -13.87 -2.95 24.48
N GLY A 69 -12.71 -2.72 23.86
CA GLY A 69 -11.88 -3.78 23.26
C GLY A 69 -11.78 -3.82 21.74
N GLY A 70 -12.78 -3.36 20.98
CA GLY A 70 -12.80 -3.58 19.52
C GLY A 70 -12.03 -2.55 18.67
N LEU A 71 -12.07 -1.26 19.01
CA LEU A 71 -11.63 -0.16 18.13
C LEU A 71 -10.97 1.02 18.88
N ASN A 72 -10.22 0.72 19.94
CA ASN A 72 -9.61 1.74 20.82
C ASN A 72 -9.04 2.94 20.04
N GLY A 73 -9.63 4.13 20.23
CA GLY A 73 -9.25 5.39 19.56
C GLY A 73 -10.19 5.92 18.49
N ILE A 74 -11.29 5.22 18.16
CA ILE A 74 -12.32 5.71 17.22
C ILE A 74 -13.59 6.12 17.99
N ASN A 75 -13.88 7.42 18.05
CA ASN A 75 -15.03 8.01 18.75
C ASN A 75 -16.25 8.11 17.82
N ARG A 76 -17.36 7.47 18.20
CA ARG A 76 -18.57 7.34 17.37
C ARG A 76 -19.41 8.59 17.22
N SER A 77 -19.40 9.46 18.25
CA SER A 77 -20.16 10.72 18.28
C SER A 77 -19.58 11.77 17.34
N SER A 78 -18.37 11.53 16.84
CA SER A 78 -17.72 12.35 15.82
C SER A 78 -18.46 12.22 14.48
N SER A 79 -18.38 13.27 13.67
CA SER A 79 -18.83 13.23 12.27
C SER A 79 -18.13 12.11 11.50
N THR A 80 -18.75 11.60 10.42
CA THR A 80 -18.11 10.56 9.59
C THR A 80 -16.73 11.01 9.06
N SER A 81 -16.55 12.30 8.79
CA SER A 81 -15.25 12.88 8.39
C SER A 81 -14.19 12.77 9.49
N GLU A 82 -14.54 13.01 10.75
CA GLU A 82 -13.63 12.82 11.88
C GLU A 82 -13.32 11.35 12.14
N VAL A 83 -14.31 10.46 11.95
CA VAL A 83 -14.10 9.01 12.03
C VAL A 83 -13.08 8.55 10.99
N ILE A 84 -13.12 9.07 9.76
CA ILE A 84 -12.10 8.78 8.75
C ILE A 84 -10.70 9.20 9.22
N THR A 85 -10.56 10.40 9.78
CA THR A 85 -9.27 10.87 10.32
C THR A 85 -8.74 9.96 11.43
N GLN A 86 -9.63 9.48 12.31
CA GLN A 86 -9.29 8.55 13.38
C GLN A 86 -8.92 7.16 12.85
N ILE A 87 -9.63 6.66 11.84
CA ILE A 87 -9.29 5.42 11.12
C ILE A 87 -7.87 5.53 10.55
N ILE A 88 -7.58 6.60 9.81
CA ILE A 88 -6.26 6.80 9.21
C ILE A 88 -5.20 6.90 10.29
N ALA A 89 -5.42 7.69 11.35
CA ALA A 89 -4.48 7.77 12.46
C ALA A 89 -4.24 6.41 13.11
N LYS A 90 -5.27 5.56 13.28
CA LYS A 90 -5.11 4.23 13.88
C LYS A 90 -4.37 3.25 12.97
N LEU A 91 -4.64 3.26 11.67
CA LEU A 91 -4.02 2.35 10.71
C LEU A 91 -2.59 2.76 10.36
N VAL A 92 -2.28 4.07 10.37
CA VAL A 92 -0.95 4.57 10.04
C VAL A 92 0.01 4.56 11.22
N LYS A 93 -0.48 4.56 12.46
CA LYS A 93 0.33 4.62 13.69
C LYS A 93 1.40 3.52 13.79
N ASP A 94 1.15 2.36 13.18
CA ASP A 94 2.02 1.18 13.27
C ASP A 94 2.90 1.01 12.02
N GLY A 95 2.77 1.91 11.02
CA GLY A 95 3.51 1.82 9.75
C GLY A 95 2.94 0.79 8.76
N ASP A 96 1.85 0.11 9.11
CA ASP A 96 1.31 -1.07 8.42
C ASP A 96 0.67 -0.80 7.05
N PHE A 97 0.51 0.47 6.65
CA PHE A 97 -0.12 0.84 5.37
C PHE A 97 0.71 1.86 4.61
N LYS A 98 1.91 1.46 4.20
CA LYS A 98 2.73 2.23 3.25
C LYS A 98 2.27 2.05 1.82
N ASN A 99 2.43 3.10 1.03
CA ASN A 99 2.22 3.05 -0.40
C ASN A 99 3.40 2.25 -1.02
N PRO A 100 3.15 1.16 -1.77
CA PRO A 100 4.24 0.36 -2.34
C PRO A 100 5.01 1.06 -3.48
N TYR A 101 4.49 2.18 -4.01
CA TYR A 101 5.09 2.96 -5.10
C TYR A 101 5.82 4.23 -4.62
N SER A 102 5.70 4.60 -3.34
CA SER A 102 6.29 5.82 -2.78
C SER A 102 6.71 5.63 -1.31
N LYS A 103 7.24 6.67 -0.67
CA LYS A 103 7.58 6.63 0.78
C LYS A 103 6.41 7.06 1.67
N ASP A 104 5.30 7.42 1.06
CA ASP A 104 4.13 7.97 1.73
C ASP A 104 3.23 6.87 2.32
N ASN A 105 2.26 7.29 3.12
CA ASN A 105 1.20 6.40 3.56
C ASN A 105 0.24 6.12 2.40
N ALA A 106 -0.32 4.91 2.37
CA ALA A 106 -1.31 4.54 1.36
C ALA A 106 -2.64 5.29 1.58
N LEU A 107 -3.05 5.51 2.83
CA LEU A 107 -4.35 6.14 3.14
C LEU A 107 -4.28 7.67 3.07
N THR A 108 -5.32 8.28 2.50
CA THR A 108 -5.49 9.74 2.42
C THR A 108 -6.95 10.15 2.54
N THR A 109 -7.20 11.38 3.04
CA THR A 109 -8.51 12.06 3.01
C THR A 109 -8.62 13.07 1.86
N ASN A 110 -7.55 13.26 1.10
CA ASN A 110 -7.55 14.19 -0.02
C ASN A 110 -7.94 13.44 -1.29
N ALA A 111 -8.92 14.01 -2.01
CA ALA A 111 -9.27 13.53 -3.33
C ALA A 111 -8.02 13.51 -4.21
N CYS A 112 -7.83 12.40 -4.93
CA CYS A 112 -6.63 12.21 -5.71
C CYS A 112 -6.91 12.54 -7.19
N THR A 113 -6.25 13.58 -7.69
CA THR A 113 -6.46 14.13 -9.04
C THR A 113 -5.31 13.85 -10.00
N ALA A 114 -4.13 13.50 -9.48
CA ALA A 114 -2.95 13.07 -10.24
C ALA A 114 -2.07 12.18 -9.35
N ASP A 115 -1.33 11.25 -9.99
CA ASP A 115 -0.35 10.36 -9.35
C ASP A 115 -0.89 9.64 -8.10
N CYS A 116 -1.94 8.86 -8.31
CA CYS A 116 -2.68 8.17 -7.26
C CYS A 116 -2.21 6.74 -7.04
N GLU A 117 -1.20 6.28 -7.77
CA GLU A 117 -0.73 4.90 -7.72
C GLU A 117 -0.42 4.45 -6.29
N GLY A 118 -1.07 3.38 -5.84
CA GLY A 118 -0.95 2.81 -4.51
C GLY A 118 -1.68 3.56 -3.39
N LYS A 119 -2.43 4.62 -3.69
CA LYS A 119 -3.21 5.38 -2.70
C LYS A 119 -4.59 4.74 -2.47
N ILE A 120 -5.10 4.97 -1.27
CA ILE A 120 -6.44 4.59 -0.80
C ILE A 120 -7.09 5.86 -0.26
N TYR A 121 -8.09 6.37 -0.95
CA TYR A 121 -8.82 7.57 -0.57
C TYR A 121 -10.12 7.22 0.15
N LEU A 122 -10.34 7.81 1.32
CA LEU A 122 -11.59 7.65 2.07
C LEU A 122 -12.38 8.96 2.03
N GLU A 123 -13.64 8.87 1.63
CA GLU A 123 -14.56 10.00 1.51
C GLU A 123 -15.79 9.79 2.38
N ALA A 124 -16.14 10.79 3.20
CA ALA A 124 -17.43 10.81 3.90
C ALA A 124 -18.50 11.39 2.98
N LYS A 125 -19.59 10.66 2.76
CA LYS A 125 -20.75 11.13 2.01
C LYS A 125 -21.74 11.83 2.92
N THR A 126 -22.56 12.71 2.36
CA THR A 126 -23.58 13.50 3.09
C THR A 126 -24.61 12.63 3.81
N ASN A 127 -24.88 11.42 3.29
CA ASN A 127 -25.77 10.46 3.92
C ASN A 127 -25.16 9.79 5.17
N GLY A 128 -23.85 9.94 5.41
CA GLY A 128 -23.12 9.37 6.54
C GLY A 128 -22.24 8.17 6.16
N ASP A 129 -22.31 7.70 4.91
CA ASP A 129 -21.53 6.56 4.42
C ASP A 129 -20.07 6.92 4.19
N ILE A 130 -19.21 5.91 4.23
CA ILE A 130 -17.80 6.04 3.83
C ILE A 130 -17.63 5.35 2.47
N VAL A 131 -17.08 6.08 1.50
CA VAL A 131 -16.63 5.50 0.23
C VAL A 131 -15.12 5.37 0.25
N ILE A 132 -14.63 4.19 -0.08
CA ILE A 132 -13.22 3.88 -0.21
C ILE A 132 -12.91 3.77 -1.69
N TYR A 133 -11.88 4.48 -2.16
CA TYR A 133 -11.38 4.40 -3.53
C TYR A 133 -9.94 3.86 -3.50
N GLY A 134 -9.68 2.79 -4.24
CA GLY A 134 -8.35 2.21 -4.43
C GLY A 134 -7.79 2.54 -5.81
N PHE A 135 -6.52 2.92 -5.85
CA PHE A 135 -5.78 3.24 -7.07
C PHE A 135 -4.59 2.30 -7.17
N PHE A 136 -4.65 1.30 -8.07
CA PHE A 136 -3.64 0.23 -8.19
C PHE A 136 -2.76 0.38 -9.43
N GLU A 137 -3.01 1.40 -10.23
CA GLU A 137 -2.32 1.68 -11.48
C GLU A 137 -1.93 3.15 -11.53
N LYS A 138 -0.94 3.46 -12.38
CA LYS A 138 -0.45 4.80 -12.59
C LYS A 138 -1.57 5.73 -13.09
N GLY A 139 -1.56 6.97 -12.62
CA GLY A 139 -2.56 7.99 -12.93
C GLY A 139 -3.57 8.19 -11.81
N ALA A 140 -4.77 8.68 -12.15
CA ALA A 140 -5.83 9.01 -11.19
C ALA A 140 -7.13 8.22 -11.42
N THR A 141 -7.06 7.13 -12.18
CA THR A 141 -8.23 6.29 -12.45
C THR A 141 -8.52 5.40 -11.24
N VAL A 142 -9.73 5.50 -10.70
CA VAL A 142 -10.21 4.62 -9.63
C VAL A 142 -10.18 3.17 -10.14
N SER A 143 -9.36 2.34 -9.50
CA SER A 143 -9.22 0.91 -9.85
C SER A 143 -10.24 0.04 -9.13
N ALA A 144 -10.66 0.45 -7.94
CA ALA A 144 -11.73 -0.19 -7.18
C ALA A 144 -12.41 0.84 -6.27
N SER A 145 -13.70 0.66 -6.00
CA SER A 145 -14.38 1.43 -4.96
C SER A 145 -15.35 0.57 -4.16
N LYS A 146 -15.59 0.97 -2.91
CA LYS A 146 -16.53 0.31 -2.01
C LYS A 146 -17.20 1.33 -1.11
N THR A 147 -18.53 1.28 -1.04
CA THR A 147 -19.32 2.08 -0.12
C THR A 147 -19.68 1.25 1.11
N ILE A 148 -19.50 1.81 2.29
CA ILE A 148 -19.80 1.19 3.57
C ILE A 148 -20.77 2.10 4.32
N ALA A 149 -21.92 1.55 4.69
CA ALA A 149 -22.87 2.21 5.56
C ALA A 149 -22.33 2.26 7.00
N VAL A 150 -22.38 3.44 7.61
CA VAL A 150 -21.77 3.71 8.93
C VAL A 150 -22.76 4.35 9.91
N LYS A 151 -24.06 4.29 9.58
CA LYS A 151 -25.18 4.71 10.44
C LYS A 151 -25.88 3.52 11.05
#